data_AF-A0A7S2Q5L8-F1
#
_entry.id   AF-A0A7S2Q5L8-F1
#
_cell.length_a   1.000
_cell.length_b   1.000
_cell.length_c   1.000
_cell.angle_alpha   90.00
_cell.angle_beta   90.00
_cell.angle_gamma   90.00
#
_symmetry.space_group_name_H-M   'P 1'
#
loop_
_entity.id
_entity.type
_entity.pdbx_description
1 polymer ?
#
loop_
_entity_poly.entity_id
_entity_poly.type
_entity_poly.pdbx_seq_one_letter_code
_entity_poly.pdbx_strand_id
1 'polypeptide(L)'
;DVKITTGSAPFSFKLKYFPRCDSMSAYLKAMAGRGFQVVCCPNFGGMLDSWPTFVFEKRSGEVKPNAFLAVKDDNIPGKVCLGGDGIGGDASLGADLLQVLQELSGSKVEQATDDYDRSFSLAYKNTVVTSGKAAFSMAKCYFPHGFVLEAILQVMLKHG
;
A
#
# COMPACT_ATOMS: atom_id res chain seq x y z
N ASP A 1 -17.19 1.30 16.17
CA ASP A 1 -16.44 2.36 15.44
C ASP A 1 -15.47 1.78 14.43
N VAL A 2 -15.75 1.96 13.13
CA VAL A 2 -14.80 1.65 12.05
C VAL A 2 -13.77 2.78 12.04
N LYS A 3 -12.54 2.47 12.44
CA LYS A 3 -11.42 3.43 12.36
C LYS A 3 -10.77 3.31 10.98
N ILE A 4 -10.64 4.41 10.26
CA ILE A 4 -9.97 4.44 8.94
C ILE A 4 -8.46 4.23 9.09
N THR A 5 -7.89 4.58 10.25
CA THR A 5 -6.45 4.54 10.52
C THR A 5 -6.11 3.72 11.76
N THR A 6 -4.83 3.37 11.90
CA THR A 6 -4.30 2.64 13.07
C THR A 6 -4.17 3.50 14.34
N GLY A 7 -4.35 4.83 14.26
CA GLY A 7 -4.27 5.77 15.39
C GLY A 7 -2.87 5.91 16.00
N SER A 8 -2.65 6.95 16.81
CA SER A 8 -1.39 7.12 17.54
C SER A 8 -1.39 6.35 18.85
N ALA A 9 -0.33 5.57 19.12
CA ALA A 9 -0.10 5.01 20.45
C ALA A 9 0.87 5.93 21.23
N PRO A 10 0.59 6.26 22.50
CA PRO A 10 1.51 7.01 23.34
C PRO A 10 2.85 6.25 23.46
N PHE A 11 3.96 6.98 23.43
CA PHE A 11 5.35 6.46 23.46
C PHE A 11 5.76 5.57 22.28
N SER A 12 5.01 5.64 21.18
CA SER A 12 5.34 4.89 19.96
C SER A 12 5.99 5.79 18.91
N PHE A 13 7.02 5.30 18.23
CA PHE A 13 7.51 5.87 16.96
C PHE A 13 6.52 5.65 15.79
N LYS A 14 5.24 5.40 16.09
CA LYS A 14 4.16 5.19 15.12
C LYS A 14 3.84 6.55 14.49
N LEU A 15 3.75 6.63 13.16
CA LEU A 15 3.02 7.75 12.58
C LEU A 15 1.56 7.67 13.03
N LYS A 16 0.95 8.83 13.21
CA LYS A 16 -0.46 8.95 13.61
C LYS A 16 -1.41 8.35 12.57
N TYR A 17 -0.90 8.17 11.35
CA TYR A 17 -1.70 7.94 10.16
C TYR A 17 -1.11 6.83 9.27
N PHE A 18 -1.62 5.61 9.41
CA PHE A 18 -1.49 4.56 8.42
C PHE A 18 -2.89 4.00 8.12
N PRO A 19 -3.35 4.00 6.86
CA PRO A 19 -4.70 3.60 6.53
C PRO A 19 -4.87 2.09 6.70
N ARG A 20 -6.00 1.68 7.29
CA ARG A 20 -6.34 0.26 7.41
C ARG A 20 -6.94 -0.25 6.11
N CYS A 21 -6.42 -1.39 5.66
CA CYS A 21 -6.83 -2.07 4.43
C CYS A 21 -8.33 -2.40 4.43
N ASP A 22 -8.85 -2.94 5.54
CA ASP A 22 -10.26 -3.30 5.68
C ASP A 22 -11.21 -2.11 5.50
N SER A 23 -10.90 -0.98 6.14
CA SER A 23 -11.67 0.27 6.01
C SER A 23 -11.64 0.81 4.58
N MET A 24 -10.47 0.81 3.92
CA MET A 24 -10.34 1.22 2.52
C MET A 24 -11.12 0.28 1.59
N SER A 25 -10.96 -1.05 1.75
CA SER A 25 -11.68 -2.04 0.97
C SER A 25 -13.19 -1.90 1.10
N ALA A 26 -13.70 -1.67 2.31
CA ALA A 26 -15.13 -1.46 2.53
C ALA A 26 -15.65 -0.22 1.78
N TYR A 27 -14.92 0.89 1.85
CA TYR A 27 -15.26 2.12 1.14
C TYR A 27 -15.24 1.92 -0.39
N LEU A 28 -14.18 1.30 -0.91
CA LEU A 28 -14.04 1.06 -2.35
C LEU A 28 -15.10 0.09 -2.88
N LYS A 29 -15.44 -0.97 -2.12
CA LYS A 29 -16.53 -1.89 -2.46
C LYS A 29 -17.89 -1.19 -2.50
N ALA A 30 -18.16 -0.30 -1.54
CA ALA A 30 -19.39 0.48 -1.53
C ALA A 30 -19.50 1.41 -2.77
N MET A 31 -18.40 2.06 -3.14
CA MET A 31 -18.34 2.93 -4.34
C MET A 31 -18.48 2.12 -5.63
N ALA A 32 -17.79 0.99 -5.74
CA ALA A 32 -17.88 0.07 -6.88
C ALA A 32 -19.31 -0.47 -7.06
N GLY A 33 -19.99 -0.86 -5.97
CA GLY A 33 -21.41 -1.26 -5.98
C GLY A 33 -22.38 -0.15 -6.41
N ARG A 34 -21.90 1.10 -6.49
CA ARG A 34 -22.61 2.24 -7.06
C ARG A 34 -22.07 2.62 -8.44
N GLY A 35 -21.26 1.79 -9.10
CA GLY A 35 -20.72 2.04 -10.44
C GLY A 35 -19.62 3.10 -10.49
N PHE A 36 -18.93 3.36 -9.37
CA PHE A 36 -17.79 4.29 -9.31
C PHE A 36 -16.47 3.52 -9.26
N GLN A 37 -15.63 3.72 -10.27
CA GLN A 37 -14.31 3.12 -10.42
C GLN A 37 -13.24 4.11 -9.94
N VAL A 38 -12.30 3.69 -9.09
CA VAL A 38 -11.13 4.53 -8.79
C VAL A 38 -10.27 4.64 -10.06
N VAL A 39 -9.91 5.86 -10.42
CA VAL A 39 -9.04 6.16 -11.57
C VAL A 39 -7.70 6.75 -11.15
N CYS A 40 -7.63 7.36 -9.96
CA CYS A 40 -6.36 7.72 -9.34
C CYS A 40 -6.49 7.80 -7.82
N CYS A 41 -5.34 7.65 -7.15
CA CYS A 41 -5.24 7.73 -5.70
C CYS A 41 -4.08 8.65 -5.29
N PRO A 42 -4.16 9.96 -5.52
CA PRO A 42 -3.13 10.86 -5.02
C PRO A 42 -3.03 10.78 -3.50
N ASN A 43 -1.80 10.75 -3.00
CA ASN A 43 -1.55 10.89 -1.58
C ASN A 43 -1.13 12.33 -1.32
N PHE A 44 -1.95 13.07 -0.57
CA PHE A 44 -1.59 14.42 -0.15
C PHE A 44 -0.89 14.34 1.20
N GLY A 45 0.43 14.47 1.19
CA GLY A 45 1.22 14.63 2.42
C GLY A 45 1.11 16.05 2.95
N GLY A 46 0.48 16.22 4.11
CA GLY A 46 0.47 17.47 4.87
C GLY A 46 1.35 17.39 6.12
N MET A 47 1.49 18.50 6.85
CA MET A 47 2.19 18.54 8.14
C MET A 47 1.53 17.57 9.14
N LEU A 48 2.04 16.34 9.18
CA LEU A 48 1.81 15.26 10.16
C LEU A 48 0.70 14.24 9.84
N ASP A 49 -0.13 14.43 8.82
CA ASP A 49 -1.17 13.47 8.41
C ASP A 49 -1.21 13.34 6.87
N SER A 50 -1.29 12.11 6.35
CA SER A 50 -1.31 11.83 4.90
C SER A 50 -2.55 11.04 4.52
N TRP A 51 -3.57 11.70 3.98
CA TRP A 51 -4.85 11.04 3.69
C TRP A 51 -4.84 10.43 2.28
N PRO A 52 -5.15 9.12 2.10
CA PRO A 52 -5.35 8.57 0.77
C PRO A 52 -6.59 9.23 0.18
N THR A 53 -6.41 9.92 -0.93
CA THR A 53 -7.51 10.54 -1.66
C THR A 53 -7.81 9.70 -2.88
N PHE A 54 -9.06 9.27 -3.02
CA PHE A 54 -9.51 8.47 -4.16
C PHE A 54 -10.31 9.36 -5.11
N VAL A 55 -9.94 9.37 -6.38
CA VAL A 55 -10.73 10.01 -7.43
C VAL A 55 -11.49 8.93 -8.17
N PHE A 56 -12.77 9.15 -8.34
CA PHE A 56 -13.69 8.20 -8.93
C PHE A 56 -14.22 8.69 -10.27
N GLU A 57 -14.36 7.76 -11.20
CA GLU A 57 -15.10 7.93 -12.45
C GLU A 57 -16.36 7.08 -12.39
N LYS A 58 -17.51 7.66 -12.79
CA LYS A 58 -18.76 6.91 -12.94
C LYS A 58 -18.72 6.13 -14.25
N ARG A 59 -18.85 4.81 -14.19
CA ARG A 59 -18.83 3.94 -15.37
C ARG A 59 -20.18 3.27 -15.62
N SER A 60 -20.48 2.99 -16.89
CA SER A 60 -21.54 2.07 -17.29
C SER A 60 -20.98 0.64 -17.27
N GLY A 61 -21.72 -0.29 -16.67
CA GLY A 61 -21.31 -1.69 -16.54
C GLY A 61 -20.81 -2.06 -15.14
N GLU A 62 -20.31 -3.29 -15.02
CA GLU A 62 -19.77 -3.82 -13.76
C GLU A 62 -18.43 -3.17 -13.42
N VAL A 63 -18.30 -2.67 -12.20
CA VAL A 63 -17.08 -2.07 -11.67
C VAL A 63 -16.51 -3.01 -10.61
N LYS A 64 -15.25 -3.43 -10.78
CA LYS A 64 -14.57 -4.29 -9.82
C LYS A 64 -13.87 -3.45 -8.74
N PRO A 65 -13.84 -3.90 -7.48
CA PRO A 65 -13.09 -3.19 -6.45
C PRO A 65 -11.58 -3.24 -6.75
N ASN A 66 -10.88 -2.14 -6.48
CA ASN A 66 -9.45 -2.04 -6.77
C ASN A 66 -8.57 -2.71 -5.72
N ALA A 67 -7.41 -3.20 -6.18
CA ALA A 67 -6.26 -3.45 -5.33
C ALA A 67 -5.61 -2.13 -4.91
N PHE A 68 -4.88 -2.16 -3.79
CA PHE A 68 -4.07 -1.04 -3.35
C PHE A 68 -2.71 -1.51 -2.87
N LEU A 69 -1.75 -0.64 -3.17
CA LEU A 69 -0.38 -0.74 -2.76
C LEU A 69 -0.11 0.37 -1.75
N ALA A 70 0.32 -0.01 -0.56
CA ALA A 70 0.79 0.93 0.45
C ALA A 70 2.31 0.72 0.63
N VAL A 71 3.07 1.80 0.53
CA VAL A 71 4.48 1.82 0.93
C VAL A 71 4.56 2.50 2.29
N LYS A 72 5.18 1.82 3.24
CA LYS A 72 5.26 2.23 4.63
C LYS A 72 6.71 2.51 5.00
N ASP A 73 6.93 3.65 5.67
CA ASP A 73 8.25 4.01 6.18
C ASP A 73 8.31 4.12 7.72
N ASP A 74 7.19 3.93 8.42
CA ASP A 74 7.05 4.36 9.81
C ASP A 74 7.83 3.50 10.81
N ASN A 75 7.67 2.18 10.71
CA ASN A 75 8.30 1.20 11.62
C ASN A 75 9.38 0.38 10.92
N ILE A 76 9.15 0.04 9.64
CA ILE A 76 10.08 -0.67 8.78
C ILE A 76 10.14 0.15 7.49
N PRO A 77 11.24 0.89 7.25
CA PRO A 77 11.44 1.66 6.03
C PRO A 77 11.26 0.80 4.78
N GLY A 78 10.56 1.35 3.78
CA GLY A 78 10.34 0.75 2.48
C GLY A 78 9.33 -0.39 2.44
N LYS A 79 8.72 -0.79 3.58
CA LYS A 79 7.83 -1.95 3.67
C LYS A 79 6.65 -1.82 2.72
N VAL A 80 6.40 -2.85 1.93
CA VAL A 80 5.33 -2.87 0.92
C VAL A 80 4.16 -3.70 1.43
N CYS A 81 2.96 -3.15 1.43
CA CYS A 81 1.74 -3.88 1.79
C CYS A 81 0.72 -3.83 0.65
N LEU A 82 0.11 -4.96 0.32
CA LEU A 82 -0.98 -5.06 -0.65
C LEU A 82 -2.26 -5.55 0.00
N GLY A 83 -3.37 -4.96 -0.45
CA GLY A 83 -4.71 -5.36 -0.04
C GLY A 83 -5.72 -5.02 -1.13
N GLY A 84 -6.97 -5.39 -0.88
CA GLY A 84 -8.05 -5.24 -1.85
C GLY A 84 -8.64 -6.59 -2.25
N ASP A 85 -9.54 -6.54 -3.23
CA ASP A 85 -10.21 -7.74 -3.72
C ASP A 85 -9.23 -8.59 -4.55
N GLY A 86 -9.34 -9.91 -4.50
CA GLY A 86 -8.48 -10.84 -5.25
C GLY A 86 -7.09 -11.09 -4.63
N ILE A 87 -6.49 -10.11 -3.93
CA ILE A 87 -5.10 -10.21 -3.45
C ILE A 87 -4.85 -11.39 -2.51
N GLY A 88 -5.72 -11.59 -1.50
CA GLY A 88 -5.53 -12.67 -0.52
C GLY A 88 -5.82 -14.08 -1.07
N GLY A 89 -6.46 -14.18 -2.23
CA GLY A 89 -6.82 -15.46 -2.86
C GLY A 89 -5.77 -15.97 -3.86
N ASP A 90 -4.80 -15.13 -4.24
CA ASP A 90 -3.80 -15.46 -5.24
C ASP A 90 -2.42 -15.69 -4.61
N ALA A 91 -2.12 -16.96 -4.30
CA ALA A 91 -0.82 -17.34 -3.75
C ALA A 91 0.34 -17.12 -4.75
N SER A 92 0.06 -17.20 -6.06
CA SER A 92 1.09 -17.00 -7.10
C SER A 92 1.50 -15.53 -7.22
N LEU A 93 0.55 -14.60 -7.05
CA LEU A 93 0.85 -13.17 -6.95
C LEU A 93 1.85 -12.89 -5.81
N GLY A 94 1.65 -13.54 -4.66
CA GLY A 94 2.55 -13.40 -3.50
C GLY A 94 3.99 -13.83 -3.82
N ALA A 95 4.14 -14.99 -4.46
CA ALA A 95 5.44 -15.53 -4.84
C ALA A 95 6.15 -14.69 -5.91
N ASP A 96 5.42 -14.28 -6.96
CA ASP A 96 5.98 -13.48 -8.06
C ASP A 96 6.44 -12.11 -7.58
N LEU A 97 5.65 -11.47 -6.70
CA LEU A 97 6.05 -10.21 -6.07
C LEU A 97 7.28 -10.38 -5.18
N LEU A 98 7.35 -11.45 -4.39
CA LEU A 98 8.51 -11.74 -3.56
C LEU A 98 9.78 -11.87 -4.40
N GLN A 99 9.71 -12.62 -5.50
CA GLN A 99 10.83 -12.80 -6.42
C GLN A 99 11.32 -11.47 -6.98
N VAL A 100 10.42 -10.67 -7.56
CA VAL A 100 10.78 -9.37 -8.16
C VAL A 100 11.36 -8.42 -7.10
N LEU A 101 10.78 -8.39 -5.91
CA LEU A 101 11.30 -7.56 -4.84
C LEU A 101 12.67 -8.03 -4.36
N GLN A 102 12.95 -9.34 -4.32
CA GLN A 102 14.27 -9.87 -3.99
C GLN A 102 15.31 -9.55 -5.06
N GLU A 103 14.94 -9.58 -6.34
CA GLU A 103 15.82 -9.20 -7.44
C GLU A 103 16.21 -7.72 -7.38
N LEU A 104 15.27 -6.85 -6.99
CA LEU A 104 15.48 -5.39 -6.99
C LEU A 104 16.00 -4.83 -5.66
N SER A 105 15.64 -5.45 -4.53
CA SER A 105 15.97 -4.97 -3.18
C SER A 105 16.94 -5.90 -2.42
N GLY A 106 17.23 -7.08 -2.96
CA GLY A 106 18.15 -8.07 -2.38
C GLY A 106 17.45 -9.25 -1.70
N SER A 107 18.20 -10.32 -1.49
CA SER A 107 17.72 -11.62 -0.97
C SER A 107 17.16 -11.59 0.47
N LYS A 108 17.30 -10.47 1.18
CA LYS A 108 16.76 -10.28 2.53
C LYS A 108 15.27 -9.90 2.54
N VAL A 109 14.68 -9.64 1.37
CA VAL A 109 13.24 -9.41 1.28
C VAL A 109 12.51 -10.70 1.65
N GLU A 110 11.54 -10.54 2.54
CA GLU A 110 10.68 -11.62 3.01
C GLU A 110 9.22 -11.19 2.96
N GLN A 111 8.33 -12.13 2.64
CA GLN A 111 6.89 -11.94 2.80
C GLN A 111 6.52 -12.24 4.25
N ALA A 112 6.25 -11.20 5.04
CA ALA A 112 5.91 -11.34 6.44
C ALA A 112 5.03 -10.18 6.93
N THR A 113 3.98 -10.53 7.64
CA THR A 113 3.08 -9.58 8.31
C THR A 113 3.57 -9.24 9.72
N ASP A 114 2.98 -8.21 10.31
CA ASP A 114 3.10 -7.86 11.73
C ASP A 114 1.79 -7.21 12.23
N ASP A 115 1.73 -6.86 13.51
CA ASP A 115 0.53 -6.25 14.09
C ASP A 115 0.08 -4.95 13.40
N TYR A 116 0.98 -4.30 12.65
CA TYR A 116 0.69 -3.03 12.01
C TYR A 116 0.06 -3.17 10.62
N ASP A 117 0.22 -4.32 9.97
CA ASP A 117 -0.32 -4.58 8.64
C ASP A 117 -1.36 -5.71 8.64
N ARG A 118 -1.82 -6.15 9.81
CA ARG A 118 -2.85 -7.20 9.98
C ARG A 118 -4.10 -7.08 9.12
N SER A 119 -4.42 -5.87 8.66
CA SER A 119 -5.57 -5.65 7.77
C SER A 119 -5.27 -5.99 6.31
N PHE A 120 -4.00 -6.00 5.90
CA PHE A 120 -3.51 -6.26 4.55
C PHE A 120 -3.38 -7.75 4.29
N SER A 121 -3.50 -8.14 3.02
CA SER A 121 -3.41 -9.54 2.61
C SER A 121 -1.96 -9.98 2.43
N LEU A 122 -1.12 -9.11 1.88
CA LEU A 122 0.30 -9.38 1.64
C LEU A 122 1.14 -8.24 2.22
N ALA A 123 2.31 -8.57 2.74
CA ALA A 123 3.27 -7.62 3.23
C ALA A 123 4.71 -8.12 3.00
N TYR A 124 5.59 -7.23 2.59
CA TYR A 124 6.99 -7.50 2.27
C TYR A 124 7.89 -6.55 3.06
N LYS A 125 8.85 -7.13 3.79
CA LYS A 125 9.82 -6.39 4.62
C LYS A 125 11.19 -6.35 3.93
N ASN A 126 12.06 -5.45 4.41
CA ASN A 126 13.43 -5.25 3.91
C ASN A 126 13.51 -4.86 2.42
N THR A 127 12.44 -4.27 1.89
CA THR A 127 12.35 -3.79 0.53
C THR A 127 12.99 -2.40 0.39
N VAL A 128 13.61 -2.12 -0.75
CA VAL A 128 14.26 -0.85 -1.07
C VAL A 128 13.37 -0.12 -2.08
N VAL A 129 12.19 0.31 -1.63
CA VAL A 129 11.21 1.05 -2.45
C VAL A 129 11.31 2.55 -2.22
N THR A 130 11.90 2.99 -1.11
CA THR A 130 12.04 4.39 -0.75
C THR A 130 13.51 4.72 -0.51
N SER A 131 13.87 6.00 -0.60
CA SER A 131 15.19 6.49 -0.20
C SER A 131 15.43 6.45 1.32
N GLY A 132 14.48 5.91 2.10
CA GLY A 132 14.54 5.84 3.55
C GLY A 132 14.08 7.10 4.28
N LYS A 133 14.03 7.04 5.62
CA LYS A 133 13.70 8.19 6.47
C LYS A 133 14.81 9.25 6.38
N ALA A 134 14.45 10.45 5.92
CA ALA A 134 15.29 11.64 5.98
C ALA A 134 15.40 12.17 7.42
N ALA A 135 15.98 11.38 8.34
CA ALA A 135 16.40 11.91 9.63
C ALA A 135 17.74 12.64 9.41
N PHE A 136 17.76 13.96 9.58
CA PHE A 136 18.93 14.84 9.44
C PHE A 136 19.50 15.06 8.02
N SER A 137 18.86 14.57 6.96
CA SER A 137 19.26 14.87 5.58
C SER A 137 18.35 15.93 4.95
N MET A 138 18.94 16.88 4.21
CA MET A 138 18.24 17.74 3.22
C MET A 138 17.70 16.94 2.02
N ALA A 139 17.62 15.61 2.12
CA ALA A 139 17.11 14.74 1.07
C ALA A 139 15.62 15.01 0.86
N LYS A 140 15.24 15.04 -0.43
CA LYS A 140 13.92 15.47 -0.89
C LYS A 140 12.79 14.64 -0.30
N CYS A 141 11.63 15.30 -0.18
CA CYS A 141 10.35 14.70 0.14
C CYS A 141 10.15 13.36 -0.59
N TYR A 142 9.70 12.37 0.18
CA TYR A 142 9.12 11.09 -0.25
C TYR A 142 8.90 10.94 -1.76
N PHE A 143 9.69 10.08 -2.41
CA PHE A 143 9.35 9.55 -3.72
C PHE A 143 9.80 8.09 -3.83
N PRO A 144 8.93 7.15 -4.22
CA PRO A 144 9.33 5.77 -4.41
C PRO A 144 10.32 5.64 -5.58
N HIS A 145 11.19 4.64 -5.52
CA HIS A 145 12.01 4.24 -6.66
C HIS A 145 11.09 3.79 -7.80
N GLY A 146 10.93 4.64 -8.82
CA GLY A 146 9.94 4.46 -9.89
C GLY A 146 10.04 3.11 -10.60
N PHE A 147 11.26 2.61 -10.84
CA PHE A 147 11.47 1.31 -11.48
C PHE A 147 10.99 0.13 -10.62
N VAL A 148 11.11 0.22 -9.29
CA VAL A 148 10.61 -0.82 -8.38
C VAL A 148 9.09 -0.81 -8.36
N LEU A 149 8.50 0.39 -8.33
CA LEU A 149 7.05 0.56 -8.39
C LEU A 149 6.49 0.04 -9.72
N GLU A 150 7.13 0.36 -10.83
CA GLU A 150 6.75 -0.17 -12.15
C GLU A 150 6.79 -1.71 -12.17
N ALA A 151 7.86 -2.33 -11.66
CA ALA A 151 7.97 -3.78 -11.61
C ALA A 151 6.84 -4.44 -10.78
N ILE A 152 6.50 -3.85 -9.63
CA ILE A 152 5.35 -4.28 -8.82
C ILE A 152 4.06 -4.18 -9.64
N LEU A 153 3.84 -3.04 -10.32
CA LEU A 153 2.63 -2.81 -11.11
C LEU A 153 2.53 -3.77 -12.32
N GLN A 154 3.65 -4.14 -12.93
CA GLN A 154 3.68 -5.15 -14.01
C GLN A 154 3.29 -6.53 -13.50
N VAL A 155 3.77 -6.94 -12.32
CA VAL A 155 3.33 -8.18 -11.68
C VAL A 155 1.85 -8.11 -11.36
N MET A 156 1.36 -7.03 -10.77
CA MET A 156 -0.07 -6.89 -10.49
C MET A 156 -0.92 -6.98 -11.78
N LEU A 157 -0.50 -6.30 -12.86
CA LEU A 157 -1.19 -6.33 -14.14
C LEU A 157 -1.29 -7.74 -14.73
N LYS A 158 -0.26 -8.58 -14.55
CA LYS A 158 -0.26 -9.99 -14.98
C LYS A 158 -1.35 -10.81 -14.26
N HIS A 159 -1.70 -10.45 -13.03
CA HIS A 159 -2.66 -11.19 -12.19
C HIS A 159 -4.10 -10.64 -12.25
N GLY A 160 -4.30 -9.50 -12.90
CA GLY A 160 -5.63 -8.88 -13.13
C GLY A 160 -6.11 -8.01 -11.99
#